data_AF-A0A6C0GKN0-F1
#
_entry.id   AF-A0A6C0GKN0-F1
#
_cell.length_a   1.000
_cell.length_b   1.000
_cell.length_c   1.000
_cell.angle_alpha   90.00
_cell.angle_beta   90.00
_cell.angle_gamma   90.00
#
_symmetry.space_group_name_H-M   'P 1'
#
loop_
_entity.id
_entity.type
_entity.pdbx_description
1 polymer ?
#
loop_
_entity_poly.entity_id
_entity_poly.type
_entity_poly.pdbx_seq_one_letter_code
_entity_poly.pdbx_strand_id
1 'polypeptide(L)'
;MRHISDEEMFRLADRECSVEEQTVFQTHLGECAACKALYTEISALDTQLQQIILERPSDNFTEKLMEKWQAAPAFDQPFQYSRILAPLAFIFGLILVLLSGSSNVGWFKNQFTPSKPDANVAYDLTTLQSLLQNELLLTLFMVVNAFLVLLIVDKTLLQPYFRKRMRQI
;
A
#
# COMPACT_ATOMS: atom_id res chain seq x y z
N MET A 1 52.65 -0.06 -9.88
CA MET A 1 51.92 0.79 -8.91
C MET A 1 50.45 0.74 -9.29
N ARG A 2 49.54 0.65 -8.30
CA ARG A 2 48.10 0.70 -8.55
C ARG A 2 47.71 2.16 -8.75
N HIS A 3 47.04 2.48 -9.85
CA HIS A 3 46.48 3.82 -10.07
C HIS A 3 45.28 4.05 -9.16
N ILE A 4 45.06 5.31 -8.78
CA ILE A 4 43.82 5.76 -8.14
C ILE A 4 42.68 5.53 -9.12
N SER A 5 41.53 5.05 -8.63
CA SER A 5 40.35 4.91 -9.48
C SER A 5 39.73 6.26 -9.83
N ASP A 6 39.02 6.36 -10.95
CA ASP A 6 38.41 7.62 -11.38
C ASP A 6 37.44 8.17 -10.31
N GLU A 7 36.67 7.29 -9.66
CA GLU A 7 35.74 7.64 -8.57
C GLU A 7 36.46 8.30 -7.38
N GLU A 8 37.59 7.72 -6.94
CA GLU A 8 38.41 8.28 -5.87
C GLU A 8 39.01 9.63 -6.27
N MET A 9 39.34 9.81 -7.55
CA MET A 9 39.85 11.07 -8.08
C MET A 9 38.78 12.17 -8.08
N PHE A 10 37.54 11.85 -8.46
CA PHE A 10 36.41 12.79 -8.38
C PHE A 10 36.10 13.17 -6.94
N ARG A 11 36.04 12.20 -6.02
CA ARG A 11 35.85 12.48 -4.59
C ARG A 11 36.94 13.40 -4.03
N LEU A 12 38.18 13.26 -4.50
CA LEU A 12 39.28 14.15 -4.12
C LEU A 12 39.07 15.57 -4.67
N ALA A 13 38.64 15.71 -5.93
CA ALA A 13 38.35 17.00 -6.55
C ALA A 13 37.17 17.72 -5.86
N ASP A 14 36.10 16.98 -5.54
CA ASP A 14 34.90 17.49 -4.88
C ASP A 14 35.09 17.72 -3.37
N ARG A 15 36.28 17.41 -2.83
CA ARG A 15 36.65 17.55 -1.40
C ARG A 15 35.80 16.70 -0.46
N GLU A 16 35.29 15.58 -0.94
CA GLU A 16 34.52 14.59 -0.16
C GLU A 16 35.41 13.56 0.55
N CYS A 17 36.73 13.62 0.34
CA CYS A 17 37.69 12.77 1.03
C CYS A 17 37.99 13.26 2.45
N SER A 18 38.19 12.31 3.36
CA SER A 18 38.73 12.59 4.70
C SER A 18 40.17 13.12 4.62
N VAL A 19 40.64 13.77 5.69
CA VAL A 19 41.99 14.36 5.75
C VAL A 19 43.08 13.30 5.54
N GLU A 20 42.88 12.09 6.09
CA GLU A 20 43.81 10.96 5.95
C GLU A 20 43.89 10.48 4.49
N GLU A 21 42.74 10.25 3.84
CA GLU A 21 42.66 9.87 2.42
C GLU A 21 43.29 10.93 1.51
N GLN A 22 43.05 12.22 1.80
CA GLN A 22 43.65 13.31 1.03
C GLN A 22 45.18 13.26 1.07
N THR A 23 45.78 12.99 2.24
CA THR A 23 47.24 12.87 2.33
C THR A 23 47.78 11.71 1.51
N VAL A 24 47.09 10.56 1.52
CA VAL A 24 47.47 9.38 0.74
C VAL A 24 47.35 9.64 -0.77
N PHE A 25 46.31 10.34 -1.20
CA PHE A 25 46.16 10.68 -2.60
C PHE A 25 47.17 11.75 -3.04
N GLN A 26 47.47 12.74 -2.20
CA GLN A 26 48.49 13.75 -2.51
C GLN A 26 49.89 13.15 -2.63
N THR A 27 50.26 12.19 -1.78
CA THR A 27 51.54 11.47 -1.93
C THR A 27 51.56 10.67 -3.23
N HIS A 28 50.46 9.97 -3.56
CA HIS A 28 50.36 9.24 -4.82
C HIS A 28 50.43 10.15 -6.06
N LEU A 29 49.79 11.33 -6.04
CA LEU A 29 49.87 12.32 -7.12
C LEU A 29 51.30 12.91 -7.28
N GLY A 30 52.10 12.88 -6.22
CA GLY A 30 53.53 13.21 -6.27
C GLY A 30 54.36 12.14 -6.98
N GLU A 31 53.98 10.87 -6.86
CA GLU A 31 54.71 9.71 -7.40
C GLU A 31 54.24 9.30 -8.81
N CYS A 32 52.95 9.48 -9.13
CA CYS A 32 52.35 9.01 -10.37
C CYS A 32 52.02 10.17 -11.33
N ALA A 33 52.83 10.35 -12.37
CA ALA A 33 52.65 11.39 -13.37
C ALA A 33 51.31 11.27 -14.15
N ALA A 34 50.83 10.04 -14.41
CA ALA A 34 49.57 9.81 -15.12
C ALA A 34 48.36 10.27 -14.29
N CYS A 35 48.30 9.89 -13.00
CA CYS A 35 47.24 10.32 -12.10
C CYS A 35 47.28 11.84 -11.87
N LYS A 36 48.48 12.43 -11.79
CA LYS A 36 48.65 13.88 -11.71
C LYS A 36 48.07 14.61 -12.93
N ALA A 37 48.33 14.12 -14.13
CA ALA A 37 47.79 14.71 -15.36
C ALA A 37 46.25 14.67 -15.37
N LEU A 38 45.67 13.53 -15.00
CA LEU A 38 44.21 13.36 -14.93
C LEU A 38 43.58 14.25 -13.86
N TYR A 39 44.18 14.35 -12.66
CA TYR A 39 43.74 15.27 -11.62
C TYR A 39 43.80 16.74 -12.08
N THR A 40 44.87 17.13 -12.79
CA THR A 40 44.98 18.50 -13.30
C THR A 40 43.89 18.82 -14.32
N GLU A 41 43.53 17.87 -15.17
CA GLU A 41 42.43 18.03 -16.13
C GLU A 41 41.08 18.20 -15.43
N ILE A 42 40.77 17.34 -14.46
CA ILE A 42 39.53 17.44 -13.66
C ILE A 42 39.48 18.78 -12.92
N SER A 43 40.58 19.20 -12.28
CA SER A 43 40.63 20.48 -11.56
C SER A 43 40.46 21.69 -12.47
N ALA A 44 40.95 21.60 -13.72
CA ALA A 44 40.77 22.65 -14.71
C ALA A 44 39.30 22.75 -15.14
N LEU A 45 38.63 21.62 -15.32
CA LEU A 45 37.19 21.58 -15.61
C LEU A 45 36.36 22.14 -14.46
N ASP A 46 36.63 21.76 -13.20
CA ASP A 46 35.95 22.32 -12.02
C ASP A 46 36.12 23.84 -11.96
N THR A 47 37.34 24.34 -12.20
CA THR A 47 37.60 25.79 -12.25
C THR A 47 36.79 26.48 -13.36
N GLN A 48 36.63 25.87 -14.53
CA GLN A 48 35.80 26.40 -15.61
C GLN A 48 34.31 26.39 -15.25
N LEU A 49 33.84 25.33 -14.59
CA LEU A 49 32.45 25.23 -14.13
C LEU A 49 32.12 26.29 -13.07
N GLN A 50 33.06 26.58 -12.15
CA GLN A 50 32.90 27.62 -11.14
C GLN A 50 32.82 29.04 -11.73
N GLN A 51 33.33 29.25 -12.94
CA GLN A 51 33.21 30.54 -13.65
C GLN A 51 31.84 30.72 -14.30
N ILE A 52 31.03 29.67 -14.41
CA ILE A 52 29.68 29.76 -14.95
C ILE A 52 28.82 30.52 -13.93
N ILE A 53 28.29 31.66 -14.35
CA ILE A 53 27.34 32.43 -13.55
C ILE A 53 26.08 31.58 -13.40
N LEU A 54 25.87 31.05 -12.20
CA LEU A 54 24.62 30.37 -11.86
C LEU A 54 23.48 31.38 -11.96
N GLU A 55 22.50 31.08 -12.80
CA GLU A 55 21.28 31.87 -12.87
C GLU A 55 20.60 31.83 -11.49
N ARG A 56 20.34 33.02 -10.93
CA ARG A 56 19.67 33.10 -9.64
C ARG A 56 18.21 32.62 -9.82
N PRO A 57 17.73 31.67 -9.01
CA PRO A 57 16.32 31.30 -9.05
C PRO A 57 15.45 32.52 -8.75
N SER A 58 14.23 32.57 -9.29
CA SER A 58 13.29 33.64 -8.99
C SER A 58 13.08 33.75 -7.46
N ASP A 59 12.92 34.96 -6.93
CA ASP A 59 12.81 35.18 -5.47
C ASP A 59 11.69 34.37 -4.79
N ASN A 60 10.69 33.91 -5.56
CA ASN A 60 9.57 33.09 -5.07
C ASN A 60 9.67 31.60 -5.45
N PHE A 61 10.84 31.13 -5.89
CA PHE A 61 11.03 29.73 -6.28
C PHE A 61 10.74 28.79 -5.11
N THR A 62 11.35 29.05 -3.96
CA THR A 62 11.19 28.23 -2.75
C THR A 62 9.74 28.23 -2.27
N GLU A 63 9.08 29.39 -2.29
CA GLU A 63 7.67 29.51 -1.88
C GLU A 63 6.75 28.69 -2.81
N LYS A 64 6.91 28.83 -4.13
CA LYS A 64 6.14 28.05 -5.12
C LYS A 64 6.44 26.55 -5.04
N LEU A 65 7.68 26.17 -4.75
CA LEU A 65 8.07 24.78 -4.58
C LEU A 65 7.40 24.18 -3.33
N MET A 66 7.45 24.91 -2.21
CA MET A 66 6.83 24.48 -0.95
C MET A 66 5.31 24.46 -1.03
N GLU A 67 4.69 25.44 -1.70
CA GLU A 67 3.26 25.46 -1.97
C GLU A 67 2.84 24.22 -2.76
N LYS A 68 3.55 23.90 -3.84
CA LYS A 68 3.28 22.69 -4.63
C LYS A 68 3.53 21.41 -3.85
N TRP A 69 4.53 21.40 -2.97
CA TRP A 69 4.85 20.21 -2.19
C TRP A 69 3.84 19.97 -1.07
N GLN A 70 3.34 21.02 -0.43
CA GLN A 70 2.27 20.95 0.56
C GLN A 70 0.90 20.72 -0.06
N ALA A 71 0.67 21.22 -1.28
CA ALA A 71 -0.54 20.97 -2.06
C ALA A 71 -0.55 19.58 -2.70
N ALA A 72 0.59 18.89 -2.76
CA ALA A 72 0.62 17.48 -3.12
C ALA A 72 -0.20 16.74 -2.05
N PRO A 73 -1.31 16.07 -2.42
CA PRO A 73 -2.10 15.34 -1.45
C PRO A 73 -1.17 14.32 -0.81
N ALA A 74 -1.04 14.39 0.52
CA ALA A 74 -0.44 13.30 1.27
C ALA A 74 -1.06 12.00 0.75
N PHE A 75 -0.22 11.05 0.34
CA PHE A 75 -0.65 9.75 -0.15
C PHE A 75 -1.42 8.93 0.93
N ASP A 76 -1.75 9.54 2.06
CA ASP A 76 -2.71 9.10 3.06
C ASP A 76 -4.15 9.40 2.62
N GLN A 77 -4.57 8.97 1.42
CA GLN A 77 -5.97 8.59 1.31
C GLN A 77 -6.08 7.22 1.97
N PRO A 78 -6.65 7.10 3.19
CA PRO A 78 -6.88 5.79 3.78
C PRO A 78 -7.69 5.01 2.75
N PHE A 79 -7.14 3.90 2.30
CA PHE A 79 -7.77 3.00 1.35
C PHE A 79 -9.23 2.85 1.77
N GLN A 80 -10.18 3.37 0.98
CA GLN A 80 -11.56 3.52 1.43
C GLN A 80 -12.21 2.12 1.45
N TYR A 81 -11.88 1.32 2.46
CA TYR A 81 -12.38 -0.04 2.66
C TYR A 81 -13.91 -0.08 2.58
N SER A 82 -14.60 0.98 3.01
CA SER A 82 -16.05 1.12 2.91
C SER A 82 -16.61 1.00 1.48
N ARG A 83 -15.88 1.42 0.45
CA ARG A 83 -16.34 1.30 -0.95
C ARG A 83 -16.30 -0.13 -1.48
N ILE A 84 -15.43 -0.99 -0.93
CA ILE A 84 -15.26 -2.38 -1.37
C ILE A 84 -16.00 -3.34 -0.42
N LEU A 85 -16.01 -3.06 0.89
CA LEU A 85 -16.69 -3.90 1.88
C LEU A 85 -18.21 -3.86 1.73
N ALA A 86 -18.78 -2.70 1.39
CA ALA A 86 -20.23 -2.54 1.24
C ALA A 86 -20.82 -3.42 0.11
N PRO A 87 -20.31 -3.40 -1.13
CA PRO A 87 -20.81 -4.30 -2.17
C PRO A 87 -20.50 -5.77 -1.85
N LEU A 88 -19.37 -6.08 -1.21
CA LEU A 88 -19.04 -7.44 -0.81
C LEU A 88 -20.04 -7.99 0.23
N ALA A 89 -20.37 -7.21 1.26
CA ALA A 89 -21.37 -7.57 2.27
C ALA A 89 -22.77 -7.72 1.68
N PHE A 90 -23.13 -6.87 0.70
CA PHE A 90 -24.39 -6.98 -0.02
C PHE A 90 -24.47 -8.27 -0.84
N ILE A 91 -23.41 -8.60 -1.61
CA ILE A 91 -23.34 -9.84 -2.39
C ILE A 91 -23.42 -11.05 -1.46
N PHE A 92 -22.69 -11.04 -0.34
CA PHE A 92 -22.71 -12.13 0.62
C PHE A 92 -24.09 -12.31 1.28
N GLY A 93 -24.76 -11.20 1.64
CA GLY A 93 -26.12 -11.22 2.14
C GLY A 93 -27.13 -11.74 1.11
N LEU A 94 -26.98 -11.35 -0.16
CA LEU A 94 -27.84 -11.80 -1.25
C LEU A 94 -27.65 -13.30 -1.55
N ILE A 95 -26.41 -13.80 -1.51
CA ILE A 95 -26.12 -15.23 -1.60
C ILE A 95 -26.80 -15.97 -0.46
N LEU A 96 -26.67 -15.51 0.79
CA LEU A 96 -27.31 -16.14 1.95
C LEU A 96 -28.84 -16.22 1.79
N VAL A 97 -29.48 -15.15 1.31
CA VAL A 97 -30.93 -15.12 1.06
C VAL A 97 -31.34 -16.06 -0.09
N LEU A 98 -30.54 -16.14 -1.16
CA LEU A 98 -30.82 -17.06 -2.27
C LEU A 98 -30.67 -18.52 -1.85
N LEU A 99 -29.62 -18.85 -1.09
CA LEU A 99 -29.41 -20.20 -0.56
C LEU A 99 -30.52 -20.58 0.41
N SER A 100 -31.07 -19.64 1.15
CA SER A 100 -32.09 -19.91 2.14
C SER A 100 -33.51 -19.97 1.58
N GLY A 101 -33.81 -19.18 0.54
CA GLY A 101 -35.00 -19.32 -0.30
C GLY A 101 -35.01 -20.61 -1.14
N SER A 102 -33.84 -21.22 -1.33
CA SER A 102 -33.70 -22.53 -1.98
C SER A 102 -34.04 -23.73 -1.07
N SER A 103 -34.59 -23.50 0.13
CA SER A 103 -35.14 -24.58 0.98
C SER A 103 -36.31 -25.34 0.34
N ASN A 104 -36.86 -24.85 -0.79
CA ASN A 104 -37.78 -25.61 -1.66
C ASN A 104 -37.10 -26.32 -2.87
N VAL A 105 -35.81 -26.14 -3.08
CA VAL A 105 -35.03 -26.83 -4.12
C VAL A 105 -34.17 -27.88 -3.41
N GLY A 106 -34.50 -29.16 -3.58
CA GLY A 106 -33.89 -30.33 -2.93
C GLY A 106 -32.38 -30.54 -3.14
N TRP A 107 -31.64 -29.52 -3.59
CA TRP A 107 -30.19 -29.52 -3.77
C TRP A 107 -29.42 -29.58 -2.43
N PHE A 108 -29.84 -28.83 -1.41
CA PHE A 108 -29.15 -28.82 -0.11
C PHE A 108 -29.38 -30.09 0.74
N LYS A 109 -30.54 -30.74 0.61
CA LYS A 109 -30.85 -31.99 1.33
C LYS A 109 -29.93 -33.15 0.93
N ASN A 110 -29.37 -33.12 -0.29
CA ASN A 110 -28.55 -34.20 -0.82
C ASN A 110 -27.03 -33.97 -0.72
N GLN A 111 -26.57 -32.78 -0.29
CA GLN A 111 -25.13 -32.48 -0.17
C GLN A 111 -24.59 -32.59 1.26
N PHE A 112 -25.47 -32.68 2.26
CA PHE A 112 -25.09 -32.93 3.67
C PHE A 112 -25.41 -34.34 4.15
N THR A 113 -25.42 -35.33 3.25
CA THR A 113 -25.27 -36.72 3.69
C THR A 113 -23.79 -36.97 3.96
N PRO A 114 -23.35 -37.13 5.21
CA PRO A 114 -21.96 -37.48 5.48
C PRO A 114 -21.68 -38.82 4.82
N SER A 115 -20.82 -38.83 3.80
CA SER A 115 -20.14 -40.05 3.38
C SER A 115 -19.44 -40.62 4.61
N LYS A 116 -19.75 -41.89 4.93
CA LYS A 116 -19.26 -42.62 6.10
C LYS A 116 -17.84 -42.16 6.49
N PRO A 117 -17.64 -41.62 7.70
CA PRO A 117 -16.30 -41.25 8.14
C PRO A 117 -15.52 -42.54 8.41
N ASP A 118 -14.42 -42.73 7.69
CA ASP A 118 -13.42 -43.72 8.08
C ASP A 118 -12.72 -43.23 9.36
N ALA A 119 -12.87 -44.06 10.41
CA ALA A 119 -12.09 -44.18 11.63
C ALA A 119 -11.65 -42.90 12.39
N ASN A 120 -12.23 -42.77 13.59
CA ASN A 120 -11.58 -42.38 14.85
C ASN A 120 -11.40 -40.91 15.23
N VAL A 121 -12.36 -40.02 14.89
CA VAL A 121 -12.71 -38.93 15.83
C VAL A 121 -14.23 -38.71 15.81
N ALA A 122 -14.93 -39.34 16.77
CA ALA A 122 -16.37 -39.19 16.92
C ALA A 122 -16.66 -37.90 17.70
N TYR A 123 -16.71 -36.77 17.00
CA TYR A 123 -17.35 -35.57 17.55
C TYR A 123 -18.86 -35.77 17.47
N ASP A 124 -19.53 -35.75 18.63
CA ASP A 124 -20.98 -35.89 18.71
C ASP A 124 -21.67 -34.60 18.22
N LEU A 125 -21.76 -34.46 16.90
CA LEU A 125 -22.39 -33.35 16.20
C LEU A 125 -23.93 -33.48 16.15
N THR A 126 -24.50 -34.52 16.77
CA THR A 126 -25.94 -34.79 16.72
C THR A 126 -26.77 -33.69 17.38
N THR A 127 -26.20 -33.01 18.38
CA THR A 127 -26.81 -31.87 19.07
C THR A 127 -26.84 -30.60 18.22
N LEU A 128 -25.78 -30.33 17.45
CA LEU A 128 -25.75 -29.24 16.48
C LEU A 128 -26.69 -29.50 15.31
N GLN A 129 -26.79 -30.76 14.88
CA GLN A 129 -27.69 -31.17 13.82
C GLN A 129 -29.17 -31.01 14.21
N SER A 130 -29.55 -31.34 15.45
CA SER A 130 -30.94 -31.18 15.92
C SER A 130 -31.33 -29.71 16.11
N LEU A 131 -30.38 -28.84 16.48
CA LEU A 131 -30.59 -27.39 16.52
C LEU A 131 -30.76 -26.79 15.11
N LEU A 132 -29.99 -27.25 14.14
CA LEU A 132 -30.10 -26.84 12.73
C LEU A 132 -31.35 -27.39 12.03
N GLN A 133 -31.93 -28.49 12.50
CA GLN A 133 -33.18 -29.04 11.96
C GLN A 133 -34.42 -28.34 12.50
N ASN A 134 -34.28 -27.47 13.50
CA ASN A 134 -35.41 -26.77 14.10
C ASN A 134 -35.83 -25.60 13.21
N GLU A 135 -36.92 -25.79 12.46
CA GLU A 135 -37.44 -24.85 11.46
C GLU A 135 -37.68 -23.45 12.04
N LEU A 136 -38.17 -23.36 13.27
CA LEU A 136 -38.42 -22.09 13.95
C LEU A 136 -37.11 -21.35 14.26
N LEU A 137 -36.07 -22.06 14.68
CA LEU A 137 -34.76 -21.48 15.01
C LEU A 137 -34.06 -20.98 13.74
N LEU A 138 -34.10 -21.75 12.66
CA LEU A 138 -33.61 -21.32 11.35
C LEU A 138 -34.35 -20.08 10.84
N THR A 139 -35.68 -20.07 10.95
CA THR A 139 -36.51 -18.93 10.53
C THR A 139 -36.18 -17.68 11.34
N LEU A 140 -36.06 -17.80 12.66
CA LEU A 140 -35.68 -16.69 13.54
C LEU A 140 -34.29 -16.16 13.19
N PHE A 141 -33.31 -17.06 13.01
CA PHE A 141 -31.95 -16.71 12.64
C PHE A 141 -31.89 -15.96 11.30
N MET A 142 -32.69 -16.38 10.33
CA MET A 142 -32.83 -15.68 9.05
C MET A 142 -33.42 -14.29 9.18
N VAL A 143 -34.49 -14.13 9.95
CA VAL A 143 -35.12 -12.82 10.17
C VAL A 143 -34.11 -11.85 10.82
N VAL A 144 -33.34 -12.33 11.80
CA VAL A 144 -32.29 -11.53 12.44
C VAL A 144 -31.20 -11.13 11.44
N ASN A 145 -30.72 -12.06 10.61
CA ASN A 145 -29.71 -11.76 9.60
C ASN A 145 -30.24 -10.80 8.52
N ALA A 146 -31.48 -10.96 8.08
CA ALA A 146 -32.10 -10.03 7.13
C ALA A 146 -32.20 -8.61 7.72
N PHE A 147 -32.56 -8.50 9.01
CA PHE A 147 -32.60 -7.22 9.71
C PHE A 147 -31.21 -6.59 9.85
N LEU A 148 -30.18 -7.38 10.16
CA LEU A 148 -28.78 -6.93 10.20
C LEU A 148 -28.31 -6.42 8.85
N VAL A 149 -28.59 -7.14 7.76
CA VAL A 149 -28.26 -6.70 6.40
C VAL A 149 -28.96 -5.38 6.09
N LEU A 150 -30.24 -5.24 6.43
CA LEU A 150 -31.00 -4.00 6.21
C LEU A 150 -30.42 -2.82 7.00
N LEU A 151 -30.02 -3.03 8.26
CA LEU A 151 -29.35 -2.01 9.07
C LEU A 151 -27.98 -1.62 8.51
N ILE A 152 -27.21 -2.58 8.00
CA ILE A 152 -25.93 -2.31 7.34
C ILE A 152 -26.17 -1.50 6.07
N VAL A 153 -27.13 -1.89 5.24
CA VAL A 153 -27.48 -1.15 4.00
C VAL A 153 -27.94 0.27 4.33
N ASP A 154 -28.78 0.47 5.34
CA ASP A 154 -29.23 1.80 5.75
C ASP A 154 -28.06 2.71 6.19
N LYS A 155 -27.17 2.19 7.05
CA LYS A 155 -26.01 2.95 7.51
C LYS A 155 -24.94 3.17 6.43
N THR A 156 -24.72 2.19 5.56
CA THR A 156 -23.61 2.23 4.59
C THR A 156 -23.98 2.86 3.26
N LEU A 157 -25.22 2.67 2.78
CA LEU A 157 -25.68 3.17 1.49
C LEU A 157 -26.59 4.39 1.65
N LEU A 158 -27.63 4.29 2.49
CA LEU A 158 -28.66 5.33 2.56
C LEU A 158 -28.15 6.59 3.25
N GLN A 159 -27.50 6.49 4.42
CA GLN A 159 -26.97 7.66 5.12
C GLN A 159 -26.01 8.53 4.28
N PRO A 160 -24.96 7.99 3.62
CA PRO A 160 -24.08 8.83 2.80
C PRO A 160 -24.79 9.38 1.56
N TYR A 161 -25.74 8.66 0.97
CA TYR A 161 -26.54 9.15 -0.13
C TYR A 161 -27.37 10.38 0.28
N PHE A 162 -28.09 10.31 1.40
CA PHE A 162 -28.89 11.44 1.90
C PHE A 162 -28.04 12.62 2.39
N ARG A 163 -26.89 12.35 3.03
CA ARG A 163 -25.94 13.42 3.45
C ARG A 163 -25.35 14.18 2.27
N LYS A 164 -25.12 13.52 1.12
CA LYS A 164 -24.65 14.20 -0.10
C LYS A 164 -25.74 15.09 -0.69
N ARG A 165 -26.99 14.62 -0.73
CA ARG A 165 -28.11 15.36 -1.30
C ARG A 165 -28.51 16.58 -0.46
N MET A 166 -28.50 16.48 0.87
CA MET A 166 -28.78 17.62 1.76
C MET A 166 -27.70 18.72 1.73
N ARG A 167 -26.49 18.41 1.23
CA ARG A 167 -25.42 19.42 1.09
C ARG A 167 -25.50 20.22 -0.21
N GLN A 168 -26.39 19.82 -1.14
CA GLN A 168 -26.57 20.44 -2.45
C GLN A 168 -27.86 21.26 -2.57
N ILE A 169 -28.62 21.37 -1.47
CA ILE A 169 -29.79 22.25 -1.31
C ILE A 169 -29.38 23.31 -0.28
#